data_AF-A0A2M7DGZ6-F1
#
_entry.id   AF-A0A2M7DGZ6-F1
#
_cell.length_a   1.000
_cell.length_b   1.000
_cell.length_c   1.000
_cell.angle_alpha   90.00
_cell.angle_beta   90.00
_cell.angle_gamma   90.00
#
_symmetry.space_group_name_H-M   'P 1'
#
loop_
_entity.id
_entity.type
_entity.pdbx_description
1 polymer ?
#
loop_
_entity_poly.entity_id
_entity_poly.type
_entity_poly.pdbx_seq_one_letter_code
_entity_poly.pdbx_strand_id
1 'polypeptide(L)'
;MGIQADNPNLIELLLEQSKKLQEDRKIVLSKINPWLDILEKSSYSKIEKKQKRKEIIDIGNFIHYFDSRIEIENALSESPDFIVKQKELNIGVELKDLVIRQNEKEKEGILKSLFEQIKTELKSEEKSLCGLYRIELIDENLSLKKKHKEALKKEIIALIKGQQIEQKYVKAIKKIPMSEISIYKGETTIVGNLERTVVEKKIKTKENKLKSYSNENLDEIWLLLIIGGVEKSSDYSFFDSNIIEKPFKSNFDRIFIYDFFHREITELKITLHNN
;
A
#
# COMPACT_ATOMS: atom_id res chain seq x y z
N MET A 1 -32.02 16.35 0.32
CA MET A 1 -31.19 17.51 -0.07
C MET A 1 -30.28 17.03 -1.18
N GLY A 2 -30.53 17.51 -2.40
CA GLY A 2 -29.72 17.14 -3.57
C GLY A 2 -28.35 17.81 -3.49
N ILE A 3 -27.31 17.06 -3.80
CA ILE A 3 -25.97 17.62 -3.99
C ILE A 3 -26.02 18.37 -5.33
N GLN A 4 -26.08 19.70 -5.28
CA GLN A 4 -25.82 20.54 -6.45
C GLN A 4 -24.32 20.45 -6.76
N ALA A 5 -23.99 19.75 -7.84
CA ALA A 5 -22.66 19.69 -8.41
C ALA A 5 -22.50 20.79 -9.47
N ASP A 6 -22.57 22.06 -9.05
CA ASP A 6 -22.28 23.20 -9.93
C ASP A 6 -21.17 24.05 -9.28
N ASN A 7 -19.97 23.48 -9.17
CA ASN A 7 -18.76 24.27 -8.98
C ASN A 7 -18.13 24.49 -10.37
N PRO A 8 -18.31 25.66 -11.00
CA PRO A 8 -17.84 25.94 -12.36
C PRO A 8 -16.31 25.85 -12.52
N ASN A 9 -15.56 25.86 -11.41
CA ASN A 9 -14.11 25.75 -11.39
C ASN A 9 -13.60 24.34 -11.05
N LEU A 10 -14.48 23.36 -10.84
CA LEU A 10 -14.07 22.00 -10.48
C LEU A 10 -13.23 21.34 -11.58
N ILE A 11 -13.61 21.54 -12.84
CA ILE A 11 -12.89 20.97 -13.99
C ILE A 11 -11.49 21.59 -14.08
N GLU A 12 -11.38 22.91 -13.91
CA GLU A 12 -10.09 23.61 -13.93
C GLU A 12 -9.19 23.15 -12.79
N LEU A 13 -9.73 23.06 -11.57
CA LEU A 13 -9.03 22.54 -10.40
C LEU A 13 -8.52 21.10 -10.61
N LEU A 14 -9.36 20.22 -11.18
CA LEU A 14 -8.97 18.84 -11.49
C LEU A 14 -7.87 18.78 -12.56
N LEU A 15 -7.92 19.65 -13.57
CA LEU A 15 -6.90 19.74 -14.62
C LEU A 15 -5.55 20.24 -14.07
N GLU A 16 -5.57 21.26 -13.21
CA GLU A 16 -4.37 21.75 -12.53
C GLU A 16 -3.75 20.69 -11.63
N GLN A 17 -4.57 20.02 -10.82
CA GLN A 17 -4.13 18.89 -10.00
C GLN A 17 -3.52 17.81 -10.89
N SER A 18 -4.19 17.39 -11.97
CA SER A 18 -3.65 16.39 -12.89
C SER A 18 -2.31 16.79 -13.52
N LYS A 19 -2.12 18.06 -13.89
CA LYS A 19 -0.83 18.54 -14.42
C LYS A 19 0.28 18.45 -13.38
N LYS A 20 0.00 18.92 -12.15
CA LYS A 20 0.94 18.82 -11.03
C LYS A 20 1.31 17.36 -10.74
N LEU A 21 0.33 16.45 -10.72
CA LEU A 21 0.56 15.01 -10.54
C LEU A 21 1.50 14.42 -11.60
N GLN A 22 1.38 14.86 -12.85
CA GLN A 22 2.26 14.42 -13.94
C GLN A 22 3.68 14.96 -13.78
N GLU A 23 3.84 16.20 -13.35
CA GLU A 23 5.14 16.83 -13.11
C GLU A 23 5.86 16.20 -11.92
N ASP A 24 5.16 16.04 -10.79
CA ASP A 24 5.67 15.31 -9.61
C ASP A 24 6.17 13.92 -10.01
N ARG A 25 5.38 13.20 -10.81
CA ARG A 25 5.75 11.86 -11.29
C ARG A 25 7.01 11.88 -12.14
N LYS A 26 7.21 12.89 -12.99
CA LYS A 26 8.44 13.01 -13.81
C LYS A 26 9.66 13.25 -12.91
N ILE A 27 9.54 14.10 -11.89
CA ILE A 27 10.61 14.40 -10.95
C ILE A 27 10.97 13.15 -10.12
N VAL A 28 9.97 12.43 -9.60
CA VAL A 28 10.21 11.18 -8.89
C VAL A 28 10.88 10.15 -9.79
N LEU A 29 10.39 9.96 -11.02
CA LEU A 29 10.95 8.99 -11.97
C LEU A 29 12.39 9.32 -12.36
N SER A 30 12.75 10.60 -12.54
CA SER A 30 14.13 10.96 -12.87
C SER A 30 15.11 10.59 -11.75
N LYS A 31 14.68 10.66 -10.48
CA LYS A 31 15.49 10.23 -9.32
C LYS A 31 15.61 8.71 -9.19
N ILE A 32 14.58 7.95 -9.54
CA ILE A 32 14.54 6.50 -9.25
C ILE A 32 14.83 5.60 -10.45
N ASN A 33 14.64 6.06 -11.69
CA ASN A 33 14.85 5.23 -12.88
C ASN A 33 16.25 4.59 -12.96
N PRO A 34 17.36 5.28 -12.65
CA PRO A 34 18.68 4.65 -12.62
C PRO A 34 18.72 3.42 -11.71
N TRP A 35 18.09 3.51 -10.53
CA TRP A 35 18.02 2.42 -9.56
C TRP A 35 17.09 1.29 -10.00
N LEU A 36 15.98 1.61 -10.67
CA LEU A 36 15.10 0.61 -11.26
C LEU A 36 15.80 -0.17 -12.38
N ASP A 37 16.62 0.48 -13.19
CA ASP A 37 17.39 -0.17 -14.25
C ASP A 37 18.49 -1.09 -13.69
N ILE A 38 19.17 -0.68 -12.61
CA ILE A 38 20.13 -1.52 -11.89
C ILE A 38 19.40 -2.73 -11.27
N LEU A 39 18.24 -2.51 -10.65
CA LEU A 39 17.43 -3.57 -10.05
C LEU A 39 17.01 -4.61 -11.10
N GLU A 40 16.59 -4.20 -12.29
CA GLU A 40 16.18 -5.15 -13.34
C GLU A 40 17.35 -6.04 -13.80
N LYS A 41 18.58 -5.52 -13.81
CA LYS A 41 19.80 -6.26 -14.19
C LYS A 41 20.38 -7.12 -13.07
N SER A 42 19.93 -6.95 -11.83
CA SER A 42 20.42 -7.69 -10.67
C SER A 42 20.02 -9.18 -10.69
N SER A 43 20.66 -9.96 -9.81
CA SER A 43 20.40 -11.39 -9.59
C SER A 43 19.19 -11.67 -8.69
N TYR A 44 18.49 -10.65 -8.18
CA TYR A 44 17.31 -10.83 -7.33
C TYR A 44 16.22 -11.66 -8.02
N SER A 45 15.50 -12.45 -7.23
CA SER A 45 14.32 -13.17 -7.70
C SER A 45 13.21 -12.20 -8.12
N LYS A 46 12.24 -12.69 -8.90
CA LYS A 46 11.09 -11.89 -9.35
C LYS A 46 10.30 -11.28 -8.18
N ILE A 47 10.22 -11.99 -7.05
CA ILE A 47 9.50 -11.54 -5.85
C ILE A 47 10.30 -10.43 -5.15
N GLU A 48 11.62 -10.61 -4.99
CA GLU A 48 12.50 -9.60 -4.41
C GLU A 48 12.54 -8.33 -5.27
N LYS A 49 12.65 -8.46 -6.60
CA LYS A 49 12.58 -7.32 -7.53
C LYS A 49 11.27 -6.56 -7.39
N LYS A 50 10.14 -7.26 -7.24
CA LYS A 50 8.84 -6.61 -7.03
C LYS A 50 8.84 -5.79 -5.73
N GLN A 51 9.36 -6.36 -4.65
CA GLN A 51 9.44 -5.69 -3.35
C GLN A 51 10.39 -4.48 -3.40
N LYS A 52 11.62 -4.65 -3.89
CA LYS A 52 12.60 -3.56 -4.01
C LYS A 52 12.11 -2.45 -4.94
N ARG A 53 11.42 -2.78 -6.04
CA ARG A 53 10.80 -1.79 -6.92
C ARG A 53 9.77 -0.94 -6.17
N LYS A 54 8.94 -1.53 -5.32
CA LYS A 54 8.00 -0.80 -4.45
C LYS A 54 8.77 0.14 -3.53
N GLU A 55 9.78 -0.37 -2.82
CA GLU A 55 10.56 0.41 -1.85
C GLU A 55 11.29 1.60 -2.52
N ILE A 56 11.84 1.39 -3.71
CA ILE A 56 12.46 2.44 -4.53
C ILE A 56 11.43 3.52 -4.91
N ILE A 57 10.21 3.13 -5.28
CA ILE A 57 9.13 4.08 -5.56
C ILE A 57 8.75 4.87 -4.30
N ASP A 58 8.63 4.19 -3.16
CA ASP A 58 8.26 4.82 -1.89
C ASP A 58 9.30 5.85 -1.44
N ILE A 59 10.60 5.49 -1.43
CA ILE A 59 11.67 6.42 -1.04
C ILE A 59 11.77 7.59 -2.03
N GLY A 60 11.57 7.36 -3.32
CA GLY A 60 11.59 8.42 -4.32
C GLY A 60 10.48 9.45 -4.12
N ASN A 61 9.27 8.99 -3.76
CA ASN A 61 8.17 9.88 -3.42
C ASN A 61 8.44 10.62 -2.10
N PHE A 62 8.90 9.91 -1.07
CA PHE A 62 9.29 10.54 0.21
C PHE A 62 10.29 11.67 -0.02
N ILE A 63 11.38 11.42 -0.75
CA ILE A 63 12.40 12.44 -1.07
C ILE A 63 11.77 13.64 -1.78
N HIS A 64 10.89 13.41 -2.77
CA HIS A 64 10.26 14.50 -3.51
C HIS A 64 9.42 15.42 -2.61
N TYR A 65 8.61 14.86 -1.72
CA TYR A 65 7.73 15.66 -0.85
C TYR A 65 8.41 16.16 0.43
N PHE A 66 9.48 15.51 0.88
CA PHE A 66 10.22 15.88 2.10
C PHE A 66 11.27 16.96 1.80
N ASP A 67 12.25 16.59 0.96
CA ASP A 67 13.36 17.45 0.56
C ASP A 67 13.95 16.93 -0.75
N SER A 68 13.58 17.58 -1.85
CA SER A 68 13.99 17.19 -3.20
C SER A 68 15.50 17.31 -3.45
N ARG A 69 16.26 17.90 -2.52
CA ARG A 69 17.73 17.95 -2.55
C ARG A 69 18.39 16.67 -2.06
N ILE A 70 17.64 15.76 -1.44
CA ILE A 70 18.16 14.44 -1.07
C ILE A 70 18.41 13.63 -2.35
N GLU A 71 19.56 12.97 -2.39
CA GLU A 71 20.00 12.10 -3.47
C GLU A 71 20.16 10.67 -2.97
N ILE A 72 19.78 9.70 -3.80
CA ILE A 72 19.94 8.28 -3.45
C ILE A 72 21.33 7.86 -3.90
N GLU A 73 22.20 7.50 -2.95
CA GLU A 73 23.56 7.01 -3.18
C GLU A 73 23.57 5.49 -3.39
N ASN A 74 22.71 4.75 -2.67
CA ASN A 74 22.57 3.31 -2.85
C ASN A 74 21.13 2.85 -2.55
N ALA A 75 20.41 2.38 -3.58
CA ALA A 75 19.06 1.85 -3.43
C ALA A 75 18.94 0.34 -3.23
N LEU A 76 20.07 -0.38 -3.33
CA LEU A 76 20.14 -1.84 -3.25
C LEU A 76 21.03 -2.32 -2.10
N SER A 77 21.30 -1.44 -1.15
CA SER A 77 22.02 -1.77 0.08
C SER A 77 21.25 -2.84 0.87
N GLU A 78 21.99 -3.77 1.49
CA GLU A 78 21.41 -4.82 2.33
C GLU A 78 21.15 -4.33 3.76
N SER A 79 21.92 -3.34 4.22
CA SER A 79 21.97 -2.93 5.62
C SER A 79 22.69 -1.58 5.76
N PRO A 80 22.02 -0.41 5.70
CA PRO A 80 20.56 -0.18 5.74
C PRO A 80 19.85 -0.42 4.40
N ASP A 81 18.51 -0.42 4.38
CA ASP A 81 17.71 -0.65 3.14
C ASP A 81 18.06 0.33 1.99
N PHE A 82 18.42 1.58 2.34
CA PHE A 82 18.90 2.62 1.42
C PHE A 82 20.01 3.45 2.06
N ILE A 83 20.90 4.00 1.24
CA ILE A 83 21.81 5.09 1.63
C ILE A 83 21.47 6.30 0.78
N VAL A 84 21.25 7.44 1.44
CA VAL A 84 20.94 8.71 0.80
C VAL A 84 21.90 9.78 1.29
N LYS A 85 22.08 10.82 0.49
CA LYS A 85 22.93 11.98 0.84
C LYS A 85 22.08 13.23 0.95
N GLN A 86 22.27 13.98 2.04
CA GLN A 86 21.70 15.30 2.21
C GLN A 86 22.81 16.26 2.62
N LYS A 87 23.20 17.15 1.68
CA LYS A 87 24.39 18.00 1.84
C LYS A 87 25.64 17.11 2.04
N GLU A 88 26.33 17.25 3.17
CA GLU A 88 27.52 16.44 3.51
C GLU A 88 27.20 15.21 4.37
N LEU A 89 25.93 15.00 4.74
CA LEU A 89 25.52 13.88 5.59
C LEU A 89 25.20 12.64 4.75
N ASN A 90 25.82 11.52 5.12
CA ASN A 90 25.46 10.18 4.67
C ASN A 90 24.42 9.59 5.61
N ILE A 91 23.23 9.35 5.07
CA ILE A 91 22.08 8.94 5.87
C ILE A 91 21.67 7.52 5.46
N GLY A 92 21.64 6.63 6.44
CA GLY A 92 21.03 5.32 6.29
C GLY A 92 19.52 5.41 6.43
N VAL A 93 18.74 4.77 5.56
CA VAL A 93 17.27 4.74 5.68
C VAL A 93 16.79 3.30 5.74
N GLU A 94 16.13 2.94 6.83
CA GLU A 94 15.33 1.71 6.93
C GLU A 94 13.88 2.01 6.53
N LEU A 95 13.30 1.16 5.69
CA LEU A 95 11.93 1.32 5.21
C LEU A 95 11.02 0.24 5.80
N LYS A 96 9.81 0.63 6.23
CA LYS A 96 8.81 -0.34 6.68
C LYS A 96 7.38 0.08 6.39
N ASP A 97 6.59 -0.85 5.84
CA ASP A 97 5.15 -0.65 5.70
C ASP A 97 4.41 -0.71 7.04
N LEU A 98 3.59 0.31 7.29
CA LEU A 98 2.53 0.33 8.28
C LEU A 98 1.27 -0.29 7.67
N VAL A 99 1.11 -1.60 7.87
CA VAL A 99 -0.11 -2.33 7.52
C VAL A 99 -0.99 -2.40 8.76
N ILE A 100 -2.10 -1.66 8.77
CA ILE A 100 -2.96 -1.53 9.96
C ILE A 100 -3.88 -2.73 10.15
N ARG A 101 -4.19 -3.48 9.08
CA ARG A 101 -4.99 -4.71 9.18
C ARG A 101 -4.44 -5.80 8.28
N GLN A 102 -3.41 -6.50 8.75
CA GLN A 102 -2.84 -7.65 8.06
C GLN A 102 -3.93 -8.70 7.71
N ASN A 103 -4.90 -8.91 8.62
CA ASN A 103 -6.05 -9.79 8.37
C ASN A 103 -6.95 -9.32 7.20
N GLU A 104 -7.17 -8.01 7.05
CA GLU A 104 -7.98 -7.49 5.92
C GLU A 104 -7.20 -7.55 4.61
N LYS A 105 -5.90 -7.25 4.63
CA LYS A 105 -5.02 -7.43 3.47
C LYS A 105 -4.96 -8.90 3.03
N GLU A 106 -4.93 -9.82 3.99
CA GLU A 106 -5.02 -11.26 3.72
C GLU A 106 -6.37 -11.62 3.09
N LYS A 107 -7.48 -11.10 3.61
CA LYS A 107 -8.82 -11.31 3.03
C LYS A 107 -8.93 -10.73 1.62
N GLU A 108 -8.43 -9.52 1.38
CA GLU A 108 -8.39 -8.90 0.05
C GLU A 108 -7.57 -9.76 -0.92
N GLY A 109 -6.39 -10.22 -0.50
CA GLY A 109 -5.56 -11.11 -1.31
C GLY A 109 -6.27 -12.43 -1.66
N ILE A 110 -6.99 -13.02 -0.70
CA ILE A 110 -7.80 -14.21 -0.91
C ILE A 110 -8.92 -13.95 -1.92
N LEU A 111 -9.67 -12.87 -1.75
CA LEU A 111 -10.78 -12.50 -2.63
C LEU A 111 -10.29 -12.21 -4.05
N LYS A 112 -9.20 -11.45 -4.19
CA LYS A 112 -8.58 -11.16 -5.48
C LYS A 112 -8.17 -12.45 -6.20
N SER A 113 -7.49 -13.35 -5.50
CA SER A 113 -7.10 -14.64 -6.08
C SER A 113 -8.31 -15.47 -6.50
N LEU A 114 -9.38 -15.48 -5.69
CA LEU A 114 -10.61 -16.21 -5.99
C LEU A 114 -11.32 -15.62 -7.23
N PHE A 115 -11.44 -14.31 -7.32
CA PHE A 115 -12.10 -13.62 -8.42
C PHE A 115 -11.35 -13.79 -9.75
N GLU A 116 -10.01 -13.80 -9.74
CA GLU A 116 -9.23 -14.10 -10.94
C GLU A 116 -9.41 -15.56 -11.42
N GLN A 117 -9.54 -16.51 -10.49
CA GLN A 117 -9.87 -17.90 -10.84
C GLN A 117 -11.25 -17.99 -11.48
N ILE A 118 -12.26 -17.33 -10.90
CA ILE A 118 -13.62 -17.28 -11.44
C ILE A 118 -13.64 -16.61 -12.82
N LYS A 119 -12.94 -15.48 -12.98
CA LYS A 119 -12.81 -14.78 -14.27
C LYS A 119 -12.20 -15.70 -15.32
N THR A 120 -11.18 -16.47 -14.94
CA THR A 120 -10.52 -17.43 -15.85
C THR A 120 -11.46 -18.56 -16.26
N GLU A 121 -12.20 -19.14 -15.31
CA GLU A 121 -13.16 -20.23 -15.56
C GLU A 121 -14.32 -19.79 -16.45
N LEU A 122 -14.76 -18.54 -16.32
CA LEU A 122 -15.85 -17.97 -17.14
C LEU A 122 -15.38 -17.38 -18.48
N LYS A 123 -14.07 -17.27 -18.74
CA LYS A 123 -13.51 -16.58 -19.91
C LYS A 123 -13.88 -17.25 -21.25
N SER A 124 -14.14 -18.56 -21.23
CA SER A 124 -14.52 -19.34 -22.40
C SER A 124 -16.03 -19.41 -22.64
N GLU A 125 -16.83 -18.69 -21.85
CA GLU A 125 -18.30 -18.78 -21.90
C GLU A 125 -18.94 -17.62 -22.68
N GLU A 126 -20.27 -17.62 -22.74
CA GLU A 126 -21.06 -16.70 -23.55
C GLU A 126 -20.77 -15.21 -23.26
N LYS A 127 -20.77 -14.38 -24.31
CA LYS A 127 -20.72 -12.91 -24.19
C LYS A 127 -21.83 -12.33 -23.30
N SER A 128 -22.93 -13.07 -23.15
CA SER A 128 -24.05 -12.72 -22.26
C SER A 128 -23.59 -12.60 -20.81
N LEU A 129 -22.51 -13.27 -20.39
CA LEU A 129 -21.97 -13.22 -19.03
C LEU A 129 -21.00 -12.06 -18.80
N CYS A 130 -20.60 -11.29 -19.81
CA CYS A 130 -19.74 -10.13 -19.60
C CYS A 130 -20.44 -9.07 -18.73
N GLY A 131 -19.71 -8.51 -17.77
CA GLY A 131 -20.27 -7.61 -16.77
C GLY A 131 -19.36 -7.39 -15.57
N LEU A 132 -19.60 -6.27 -14.89
CA LEU A 132 -19.05 -5.96 -13.59
C LEU A 132 -20.01 -6.50 -12.52
N TYR A 133 -19.54 -7.47 -11.74
CA TYR A 133 -20.30 -8.15 -10.71
C TYR A 133 -19.91 -7.66 -9.31
N ARG A 134 -20.86 -7.03 -8.62
CA ARG A 134 -20.75 -6.69 -7.20
C ARG A 134 -21.24 -7.85 -6.35
N ILE A 135 -20.40 -8.38 -5.49
CA ILE A 135 -20.73 -9.49 -4.58
C ILE A 135 -20.83 -8.96 -3.14
N GLU A 136 -21.89 -9.37 -2.45
CA GLU A 136 -22.05 -9.24 -1.00
C GLU A 136 -21.98 -10.64 -0.38
N LEU A 137 -21.18 -10.82 0.67
CA LEU A 137 -21.06 -12.10 1.38
C LEU A 137 -21.97 -12.11 2.61
N ILE A 138 -22.45 -13.31 3.01
CA ILE A 138 -23.27 -13.48 4.22
C ILE A 138 -22.41 -13.28 5.47
N ASP A 139 -21.32 -14.05 5.57
CA ASP A 139 -20.28 -13.91 6.60
C ASP A 139 -18.92 -14.06 5.93
N GLU A 140 -18.16 -12.98 5.88
CA GLU A 140 -16.83 -12.96 5.26
C GLU A 140 -15.82 -13.85 6.02
N ASN A 141 -15.84 -13.83 7.35
CA ASN A 141 -14.90 -14.59 8.16
C ASN A 141 -15.11 -16.09 8.01
N LEU A 142 -16.36 -16.52 7.85
CA LEU A 142 -16.70 -17.91 7.55
C LEU A 142 -16.36 -18.26 6.10
N SER A 143 -16.82 -17.45 5.15
CA SER A 143 -16.72 -17.71 3.70
C SER A 143 -15.28 -17.82 3.22
N LEU A 144 -14.36 -17.04 3.80
CA LEU A 144 -12.96 -17.00 3.36
C LEU A 144 -12.07 -18.08 4.01
N LYS A 145 -12.61 -18.92 4.91
CA LYS A 145 -11.85 -20.06 5.45
C LYS A 145 -11.48 -21.03 4.34
N LYS A 146 -10.26 -21.58 4.39
CA LYS A 146 -9.69 -22.49 3.37
C LYS A 146 -10.65 -23.61 2.95
N LYS A 147 -11.37 -24.23 3.90
CA LYS A 147 -12.32 -25.31 3.65
C LYS A 147 -13.58 -24.90 2.86
N HIS A 148 -13.93 -23.62 2.84
CA HIS A 148 -15.13 -23.10 2.19
C HIS A 148 -14.87 -22.41 0.85
N LYS A 149 -13.62 -22.08 0.53
CA LYS A 149 -13.26 -21.31 -0.68
C LYS A 149 -13.77 -21.94 -1.97
N GLU A 150 -13.64 -23.25 -2.13
CA GLU A 150 -14.11 -23.94 -3.34
C GLU A 150 -15.63 -23.96 -3.44
N ALA A 151 -16.33 -24.09 -2.30
CA ALA A 151 -17.79 -24.02 -2.27
C ALA A 151 -18.29 -22.60 -2.59
N LEU A 152 -17.65 -21.58 -2.03
CA LEU A 152 -17.91 -20.17 -2.36
C LEU A 152 -17.67 -19.90 -3.86
N LYS A 153 -16.57 -20.41 -4.44
CA LYS A 153 -16.27 -20.26 -5.88
C LYS A 153 -17.42 -20.78 -6.74
N LYS A 154 -17.86 -22.01 -6.46
CA LYS A 154 -18.96 -22.67 -7.18
C LYS A 154 -20.27 -21.91 -7.03
N GLU A 155 -20.58 -21.43 -5.82
CA GLU A 155 -21.76 -20.62 -5.55
C GLU A 155 -21.76 -19.33 -6.39
N ILE A 156 -20.64 -18.59 -6.42
CA ILE A 156 -20.51 -17.37 -7.23
C ILE A 156 -20.68 -17.66 -8.72
N ILE A 157 -20.02 -18.69 -9.26
CA ILE A 157 -20.11 -19.06 -10.68
C ILE A 157 -21.56 -19.39 -11.06
N ALA A 158 -22.23 -20.20 -10.25
CA ALA A 158 -23.61 -20.59 -10.50
C ALA A 158 -24.55 -19.38 -10.48
N LEU A 159 -24.37 -18.44 -9.55
CA LEU A 159 -25.14 -17.20 -9.51
C LEU A 159 -24.85 -16.28 -10.71
N ILE A 160 -23.60 -16.17 -11.17
CA ILE A 160 -23.26 -15.42 -12.40
C ILE A 160 -23.96 -16.02 -13.62
N LYS A 161 -24.03 -17.35 -13.69
CA LYS A 161 -24.76 -18.08 -14.76
C LYS A 161 -26.28 -18.01 -14.63
N GLY A 162 -26.81 -17.31 -13.63
CA GLY A 162 -28.26 -17.20 -13.40
C GLY A 162 -28.92 -18.48 -12.90
N GLN A 163 -28.14 -19.42 -12.34
CA GLN A 163 -28.68 -20.66 -11.77
C GLN A 163 -29.38 -20.36 -10.45
N GLN A 164 -30.51 -21.05 -10.20
CA GLN A 164 -31.16 -21.02 -8.89
C GLN A 164 -30.52 -22.07 -7.99
N ILE A 165 -29.82 -21.60 -6.96
CA ILE A 165 -29.11 -22.43 -5.98
C ILE A 165 -29.41 -21.94 -4.57
N GLU A 166 -29.20 -22.80 -3.58
CA GLU A 166 -29.15 -22.39 -2.18
C GLU A 166 -27.93 -21.50 -1.95
N GLN A 167 -28.15 -20.32 -1.38
CA GLN A 167 -27.11 -19.33 -1.10
C GLN A 167 -26.62 -19.49 0.34
N LYS A 168 -25.41 -20.03 0.50
CA LYS A 168 -24.80 -20.28 1.82
C LYS A 168 -23.69 -19.30 2.16
N TYR A 169 -23.04 -18.72 1.14
CA TYR A 169 -21.92 -17.81 1.33
C TYR A 169 -22.15 -16.43 0.70
N VAL A 170 -22.92 -16.36 -0.38
CA VAL A 170 -23.22 -15.12 -1.12
C VAL A 170 -24.59 -14.61 -0.67
N LYS A 171 -24.63 -13.35 -0.22
CA LYS A 171 -25.87 -12.66 0.17
C LYS A 171 -26.59 -12.07 -1.04
N ALA A 172 -25.81 -11.47 -1.94
CA ALA A 172 -26.32 -10.85 -3.15
C ALA A 172 -25.24 -10.75 -4.22
N ILE A 173 -25.66 -10.84 -5.48
CA ILE A 173 -24.83 -10.49 -6.63
C ILE A 173 -25.59 -9.50 -7.52
N LYS A 174 -24.93 -8.42 -7.94
CA LYS A 174 -25.50 -7.44 -8.87
C LYS A 174 -24.60 -7.28 -10.07
N LYS A 175 -25.17 -7.33 -11.27
CA LYS A 175 -24.46 -7.19 -12.53
C LYS A 175 -24.68 -5.81 -13.13
N ILE A 176 -23.60 -5.20 -13.60
CA ILE A 176 -23.63 -4.05 -14.51
C ILE A 176 -23.05 -4.53 -15.85
N PRO A 177 -23.76 -4.40 -16.98
CA PRO A 177 -23.24 -4.81 -18.28
C PRO A 177 -21.91 -4.11 -18.62
N MET A 178 -20.91 -4.88 -19.06
CA MET A 178 -19.58 -4.42 -19.49
C MET A 178 -19.02 -5.37 -20.55
N SER A 179 -17.95 -4.98 -21.24
CA SER A 179 -17.29 -5.79 -22.27
C SER A 179 -16.51 -6.98 -21.70
N GLU A 180 -16.10 -6.91 -20.44
CA GLU A 180 -15.34 -7.95 -19.74
C GLU A 180 -16.04 -8.41 -18.46
N ILE A 181 -15.68 -9.61 -18.00
CA ILE A 181 -16.01 -10.07 -16.66
C ILE A 181 -15.06 -9.42 -15.67
N SER A 182 -15.61 -8.71 -14.69
CA SER A 182 -14.90 -8.17 -13.53
C SER A 182 -15.73 -8.41 -12.29
N ILE A 183 -15.09 -8.77 -11.19
CA ILE A 183 -15.78 -9.16 -9.94
C ILE A 183 -15.15 -8.40 -8.80
N TYR A 184 -15.99 -7.80 -7.95
CA TYR A 184 -15.54 -7.07 -6.77
C TYR A 184 -16.49 -7.26 -5.59
N LYS A 185 -15.97 -7.12 -4.37
CA LYS A 185 -16.77 -7.14 -3.15
C LYS A 185 -17.35 -5.74 -2.91
N GLY A 186 -18.65 -5.68 -2.63
CA GLY A 186 -19.38 -4.44 -2.44
C GLY A 186 -19.48 -3.99 -0.99
N GLU A 187 -18.40 -3.52 -0.35
CA GLU A 187 -18.45 -2.90 0.98
C GLU A 187 -17.57 -1.65 1.06
N THR A 188 -18.05 -0.66 1.81
CA THR A 188 -17.26 0.46 2.34
C THR A 188 -16.59 0.01 3.64
N THR A 189 -15.29 -0.31 3.59
CA THR A 189 -14.53 -0.54 4.81
C THR A 189 -14.33 0.81 5.48
N ILE A 190 -14.97 1.04 6.64
CA ILE A 190 -14.60 2.17 7.50
C ILE A 190 -13.20 1.84 8.03
N VAL A 191 -12.21 2.57 7.52
CA VAL A 191 -10.82 2.40 7.91
C VAL A 191 -10.68 2.81 9.37
N GLY A 192 -10.11 1.90 10.18
CA GLY A 192 -9.84 2.17 11.59
C GLY A 192 -8.59 3.04 11.78
N ASN A 193 -8.42 3.59 12.99
CA ASN A 193 -7.31 4.49 13.31
C ASN A 193 -5.97 3.75 13.38
N LEU A 194 -4.87 4.44 13.04
CA LEU A 194 -3.52 3.97 13.35
C LEU A 194 -3.27 4.07 14.85
N GLU A 195 -3.14 2.92 15.50
CA GLU A 195 -2.79 2.83 16.92
C GLU A 195 -1.28 3.00 17.11
N ARG A 196 -0.91 3.73 18.17
CA ARG A 196 0.48 3.93 18.57
C ARG A 196 1.25 2.62 18.79
N THR A 197 0.59 1.59 19.33
CA THR A 197 1.17 0.26 19.60
C THR A 197 1.69 -0.43 18.33
N VAL A 198 1.02 -0.20 17.19
CA VAL A 198 1.45 -0.72 15.88
C VAL A 198 2.76 -0.06 15.46
N VAL A 199 2.85 1.27 15.61
CA VAL A 199 4.07 2.04 15.31
C VAL A 199 5.23 1.58 16.20
N GLU A 200 5.01 1.48 17.52
CA GLU A 200 6.00 1.01 18.50
C GLU A 200 6.56 -0.37 18.13
N LYS A 201 5.69 -1.30 17.74
CA LYS A 201 6.10 -2.64 17.32
C LYS A 201 6.99 -2.60 16.07
N LYS A 202 6.67 -1.75 15.09
CA LYS A 202 7.48 -1.62 13.86
C LYS A 202 8.84 -1.00 14.14
N ILE A 203 8.90 0.07 14.93
CA ILE A 203 10.17 0.69 15.38
C ILE A 203 11.04 -0.39 16.03
N LYS A 204 10.52 -1.10 17.03
CA LYS A 204 11.25 -2.15 17.76
C LYS A 204 11.78 -3.27 16.86
N THR A 205 11.05 -3.65 15.81
CA THR A 205 11.55 -4.69 14.87
C THR A 205 12.75 -4.26 14.05
N LYS A 206 12.89 -2.95 13.78
CA LYS A 206 13.98 -2.39 12.99
C LYS A 206 15.18 -1.95 13.86
N GLU A 207 14.93 -1.54 15.10
CA GLU A 207 15.96 -1.25 16.12
C GLU A 207 17.02 -2.36 16.25
N ASN A 208 16.60 -3.63 16.20
CA ASN A 208 17.52 -4.76 16.31
C ASN A 208 18.60 -4.79 15.21
N LYS A 209 18.32 -4.17 14.05
CA LYS A 209 19.28 -4.08 12.95
C LYS A 209 20.29 -2.94 13.12
N LEU A 210 20.02 -1.96 13.98
CA LEU A 210 20.92 -0.81 14.16
C LEU A 210 22.36 -1.23 14.51
N LYS A 211 22.50 -2.33 15.24
CA LYS A 211 23.80 -2.89 15.63
C LYS A 211 24.67 -3.32 14.44
N SER A 212 24.08 -3.70 13.30
CA SER A 212 24.85 -4.12 12.13
C SER A 212 25.39 -2.96 11.29
N TYR A 213 24.94 -1.72 11.54
CA TYR A 213 25.39 -0.55 10.77
C TYR A 213 26.69 0.08 11.30
N SER A 214 27.26 -0.45 12.39
CA SER A 214 28.45 0.09 13.06
C SER A 214 29.69 0.22 12.15
N ASN A 215 29.73 -0.49 11.02
CA ASN A 215 30.83 -0.49 10.06
C ASN A 215 30.58 0.43 8.85
N GLU A 216 29.40 1.02 8.73
CA GLU A 216 29.04 1.94 7.66
C GLU A 216 29.41 3.37 8.08
N ASN A 217 29.93 4.17 7.15
CA ASN A 217 30.24 5.58 7.40
C ASN A 217 28.98 6.45 7.28
N LEU A 218 28.04 6.26 8.22
CA LEU A 218 26.76 6.96 8.30
C LEU A 218 26.78 8.02 9.40
N ASP A 219 26.31 9.21 9.07
CA ASP A 219 26.16 10.32 10.02
C ASP A 219 24.82 10.25 10.76
N GLU A 220 23.77 9.75 10.10
CA GLU A 220 22.44 9.55 10.67
C GLU A 220 21.79 8.27 10.14
N ILE A 221 20.88 7.70 10.91
CA ILE A 221 20.05 6.57 10.52
C ILE A 221 18.57 6.92 10.75
N TRP A 222 17.82 6.94 9.67
CA TRP A 222 16.40 7.27 9.66
C TRP A 222 15.56 6.01 9.51
N LEU A 223 14.37 6.05 10.12
CA LEU A 223 13.31 5.06 9.88
C LEU A 223 12.16 5.73 9.13
N LEU A 224 11.85 5.19 7.96
CA LEU A 224 10.72 5.62 7.13
C LEU A 224 9.59 4.60 7.21
N LEU A 225 8.48 5.00 7.81
CA LEU A 225 7.26 4.22 7.93
C LEU A 225 6.26 4.62 6.84
N ILE A 226 5.94 3.69 5.94
CA ILE A 226 5.08 3.96 4.78
C ILE A 226 3.63 3.56 5.07
N ILE A 227 2.75 4.51 4.85
CA ILE A 227 1.30 4.37 4.87
C ILE A 227 0.85 4.39 3.40
N GLY A 228 0.30 3.28 2.88
CA GLY A 228 -0.28 3.26 1.54
C GLY A 228 0.66 2.95 0.35
N GLY A 229 1.74 2.18 0.54
CA GLY A 229 2.63 1.82 -0.57
C GLY A 229 1.99 0.82 -1.56
N VAL A 230 1.88 1.22 -2.84
CA VAL A 230 1.65 0.51 -4.14
C VAL A 230 0.69 -0.71 -4.22
N GLU A 231 0.16 -1.24 -3.13
CA GLU A 231 -0.84 -2.32 -3.13
C GLU A 231 -2.02 -1.97 -2.22
N LYS A 232 -3.01 -1.36 -2.88
CA LYS A 232 -4.47 -1.27 -2.62
C LYS A 232 -5.01 -1.30 -1.18
N SER A 233 -5.90 -0.33 -0.97
CA SER A 233 -6.88 -0.15 0.10
C SER A 233 -6.33 0.10 1.51
N SER A 234 -6.12 1.37 1.84
CA SER A 234 -6.40 1.90 3.19
C SER A 234 -6.32 3.42 3.16
N ASP A 235 -7.48 4.06 3.05
CA ASP A 235 -7.66 5.50 3.27
C ASP A 235 -7.63 5.75 4.78
N TYR A 236 -6.53 6.23 5.35
CA TYR A 236 -6.47 6.54 6.78
C TYR A 236 -7.27 7.80 7.05
N SER A 237 -8.35 7.68 7.82
CA SER A 237 -9.15 8.83 8.20
C SER A 237 -8.59 9.56 9.41
N PHE A 238 -7.94 8.90 10.39
CA PHE A 238 -7.38 9.57 11.57
C PHE A 238 -6.18 8.83 12.21
N PHE A 239 -5.12 9.58 12.54
CA PHE A 239 -4.06 9.14 13.46
C PHE A 239 -4.55 9.16 14.90
N ASP A 240 -4.13 8.20 15.73
CA ASP A 240 -4.16 8.41 17.18
C ASP A 240 -3.30 9.65 17.50
N SER A 241 -3.90 10.69 18.09
CA SER A 241 -3.22 11.91 18.55
C SER A 241 -1.92 11.61 19.32
N ASN A 242 -1.87 10.50 20.06
CA ASN A 242 -0.69 10.10 20.80
C ASN A 242 0.52 9.77 19.91
N ILE A 243 0.33 9.45 18.64
CA ILE A 243 1.44 9.21 17.69
C ILE A 243 2.22 10.50 17.45
N ILE A 244 1.53 11.63 17.35
CA ILE A 244 2.14 12.92 17.05
C ILE A 244 2.58 13.62 18.34
N GLU A 245 1.77 13.52 19.38
CA GLU A 245 1.95 14.29 20.60
C GLU A 245 3.05 13.74 21.51
N LYS A 246 3.13 12.40 21.66
CA LYS A 246 4.02 11.73 22.62
C LYS A 246 5.28 11.17 21.94
N PRO A 247 6.47 11.30 22.56
CA PRO A 247 7.70 10.79 21.97
C PRO A 247 7.79 9.26 22.00
N PHE A 248 8.39 8.66 20.97
CA PHE A 248 8.75 7.23 20.93
C PHE A 248 10.17 7.03 21.46
N LYS A 249 10.42 5.89 22.13
CA LYS A 249 11.80 5.51 22.50
C LYS A 249 12.47 4.81 21.31
N SER A 250 13.59 5.35 20.86
CA SER A 250 14.30 4.84 19.69
C SER A 250 15.76 5.30 19.66
N ASN A 251 16.61 4.54 18.97
CA ASN A 251 17.98 4.90 18.62
C ASN A 251 18.12 5.34 17.15
N PHE A 252 17.04 5.39 16.38
CA PHE A 252 17.04 6.11 15.11
C PHE A 252 17.19 7.60 15.38
N ASP A 253 17.95 8.30 14.55
CA ASP A 253 18.11 9.76 14.67
C ASP A 253 16.82 10.49 14.31
N ARG A 254 16.07 9.95 13.34
CA ARG A 254 14.78 10.49 12.89
C ARG A 254 13.84 9.37 12.49
N ILE A 255 12.55 9.56 12.76
CA ILE A 255 11.49 8.64 12.33
C ILE A 255 10.40 9.43 11.62
N PHE A 256 10.06 8.99 10.41
CA PHE A 256 9.02 9.60 9.60
C PHE A 256 7.88 8.61 9.37
N ILE A 257 6.67 9.13 9.35
CA ILE A 257 5.53 8.50 8.71
C ILE A 257 5.30 9.23 7.39
N TYR A 258 5.31 8.49 6.28
CA TYR A 258 4.92 9.01 4.97
C TYR A 258 3.58 8.40 4.55
N ASP A 259 2.56 9.24 4.45
CA ASP A 259 1.27 8.90 3.85
C ASP A 259 1.37 9.08 2.33
N PHE A 260 1.43 7.96 1.61
CA PHE A 260 1.55 7.95 0.16
C PHE A 260 0.32 8.53 -0.53
N PHE A 261 -0.88 8.37 0.04
CA PHE A 261 -2.13 8.82 -0.56
C PHE A 261 -2.30 10.34 -0.42
N HIS A 262 -2.08 10.85 0.80
CA HIS A 262 -2.20 12.27 1.10
C HIS A 262 -0.92 13.05 0.76
N ARG A 263 0.19 12.36 0.51
CA ARG A 263 1.54 12.92 0.27
C ARG A 263 2.03 13.75 1.44
N GLU A 264 1.63 13.35 2.64
CA GLU A 264 1.97 14.03 3.88
C GLU A 264 3.08 13.28 4.59
N ILE A 265 3.98 14.04 5.19
CA ILE A 265 5.11 13.53 5.95
C ILE A 265 4.98 14.05 7.36
N THR A 266 4.93 13.13 8.32
CA THR A 266 4.93 13.45 9.75
C THR A 266 6.22 12.94 10.36
N GLU A 267 7.03 13.84 10.88
CA GLU A 267 8.18 13.48 11.71
C GLU A 267 7.71 13.18 13.13
N LEU A 268 8.06 12.00 13.64
CA LEU A 268 7.68 11.57 14.98
C LEU A 268 8.66 12.10 16.01
N LYS A 269 8.13 12.52 17.16
CA LYS A 269 8.97 12.88 18.30
C LYS A 269 9.65 11.63 18.84
N ILE A 270 10.93 11.73 19.16
CA ILE A 270 11.69 10.64 19.77
C ILE A 270 12.40 11.09 21.04
N THR A 271 12.67 10.13 21.91
CA THR A 271 13.59 10.25 23.04
C THR A 271 14.58 9.10 22.97
N LEU A 272 15.86 9.41 23.16
CA LEU A 272 16.94 8.42 23.12
C LEU A 272 16.64 7.26 24.07
N HIS A 273 16.77 6.04 23.55
CA HIS A 273 16.72 4.84 24.36
C HIS A 273 18.07 4.64 25.03
N ASN A 274 18.34 5.38 26.11
CA ASN A 274 19.50 5.09 26.96
C ASN A 274 19.38 3.65 27.46
N ASN A 275 20.28 2.77 26.98
CA ASN A 275 20.49 1.45 27.58
C ASN A 275 21.28 1.60 28.88
#